data_AF-A0A6I4YQ72-F1
#
_entry.id   AF-A0A6I4YQ72-F1
#
_cell.length_a   1.000
_cell.length_b   1.000
_cell.length_c   1.000
_cell.angle_alpha   90.00
_cell.angle_beta   90.00
_cell.angle_gamma   90.00
#
_symmetry.space_group_name_H-M   'P 1'
#
loop_
_entity.id
_entity.type
_entity.pdbx_description
1 polymer ?
#
loop_
_entity_poly.entity_id
_entity_poly.type
_entity_poly.pdbx_seq_one_letter_code
_entity_poly.pdbx_strand_id
1 'polypeptide(L)' 'MKHVFCAMALCTLASCAPARYKPLFPPLVHYTAQEEKQAADELRAHPDLHELPAMLRDYGNERRESMSARASW' A
#
# COMPACT_ATOMS: atom_id res chain seq x y z
N MET A 1 9.62 -30.40 16.37
CA MET A 1 9.47 -30.29 14.90
C MET A 1 8.06 -29.81 14.51
N LYS A 2 6.97 -30.49 14.93
CA LYS A 2 5.58 -30.11 14.58
C LYS A 2 5.18 -28.69 15.01
N HIS A 3 5.58 -28.25 16.20
CA HIS A 3 5.22 -26.92 16.71
C HIS A 3 5.90 -25.77 15.96
N VAL A 4 7.12 -25.98 15.44
CA VAL A 4 7.84 -24.97 14.65
C VAL A 4 7.19 -24.81 13.28
N PHE A 5 6.75 -25.92 12.67
CA PHE A 5 6.02 -25.91 11.41
C PHE A 5 4.66 -25.20 11.53
N CYS A 6 3.91 -25.46 12.60
CA CYS A 6 2.66 -24.72 12.87
C CYS A 6 2.90 -23.22 13.08
N ALA A 7 3.93 -22.85 13.84
CA ALA A 7 4.25 -21.44 14.07
C ALA A 7 4.60 -20.72 12.77
N MET A 8 5.40 -21.34 11.90
CA MET A 8 5.76 -20.76 10.59
C MET A 8 4.54 -20.64 9.66
N ALA A 9 3.65 -21.63 9.65
CA ALA A 9 2.40 -21.58 8.89
C ALA A 9 1.46 -20.47 9.38
N LEU A 10 1.37 -20.24 10.69
CA LEU A 10 0.56 -19.16 11.25
C LEU A 10 1.13 -17.78 10.92
N CYS A 11 2.46 -17.61 10.93
CA CYS A 11 3.11 -16.35 10.56
C CYS A 11 2.90 -16.01 9.08
N THR A 12 2.90 -17.00 8.17
CA THR A 12 2.64 -16.76 6.75
C THR A 12 1.18 -16.38 6.48
N LEU A 13 0.23 -16.96 7.21
CA LEU A 13 -1.19 -16.59 7.12
C LEU A 13 -1.48 -15.20 7.68
N ALA A 14 -0.80 -14.79 8.75
CA ALA A 14 -0.93 -13.44 9.30
C ALA A 14 -0.30 -12.35 8.42
N SER A 15 0.80 -12.67 7.72
CA SER A 15 1.49 -11.73 6.82
C SER A 15 0.73 -11.45 5.53
N CYS A 16 -0.12 -12.39 5.07
CA CYS A 16 -0.96 -12.22 3.89
C CYS A 16 -2.34 -11.63 4.23
N ALA A 17 -2.62 -11.34 5.50
CA ALA A 17 -3.85 -10.65 5.86
C ALA A 17 -3.79 -9.23 5.27
N PRO A 18 -4.67 -8.88 4.33
CA PRO A 18 -4.69 -7.53 3.76
C PRO A 18 -4.84 -6.55 4.92
N ALA A 19 -3.93 -5.56 4.97
CA ALA A 19 -3.98 -4.52 5.97
C ALA A 19 -5.40 -3.94 5.96
N ARG A 20 -6.16 -4.15 7.05
CA ARG A 20 -7.48 -3.55 7.21
C ARG A 20 -7.28 -2.05 7.31
N TYR A 21 -7.35 -1.38 6.17
CA TYR A 21 -7.29 0.07 6.10
C TYR A 21 -8.57 0.61 6.74
N LYS A 22 -8.45 1.11 7.97
CA LYS A 22 -9.50 1.88 8.61
C LYS A 22 -9.21 3.34 8.33
N PRO A 23 -9.96 3.99 7.43
CA PRO A 23 -9.74 5.40 7.16
C PRO A 23 -9.94 6.20 8.46
N LEU A 24 -9.03 7.14 8.73
CA LEU A 24 -9.08 8.00 9.93
C LEU A 24 -10.29 8.93 9.92
N PHE A 25 -10.86 9.19 8.74
CA PHE A 25 -12.00 10.06 8.53
C PHE A 25 -13.07 9.33 7.72
N PRO A 26 -14.37 9.58 7.98
CA PRO A 26 -15.42 9.09 7.10
C PRO A 26 -15.17 9.61 5.67
N PRO A 27 -15.34 8.77 4.64
CA PRO A 27 -15.11 9.21 3.28
C PRO A 27 -16.10 10.32 2.93
N LEU A 28 -15.57 11.44 2.41
CA LEU A 28 -16.33 12.62 2.01
C LEU A 28 -17.33 12.33 0.88
N VAL A 29 -17.04 11.29 0.07
CA VAL A 29 -17.86 10.81 -1.05
C VAL A 29 -17.86 9.29 -1.00
N HIS A 30 -19.02 8.67 -1.22
CA HIS A 30 -19.16 7.21 -1.30
C HIS A 30 -19.18 6.80 -2.76
N TYR A 31 -18.13 6.13 -3.21
CA TYR A 31 -18.10 5.48 -4.51
C TYR A 31 -18.52 4.02 -4.36
N THR A 32 -19.27 3.53 -5.34
CA THR A 32 -19.51 2.11 -5.51
C THR A 32 -18.22 1.41 -5.97
N ALA A 33 -18.10 0.11 -5.71
CA ALA A 33 -16.94 -0.67 -6.17
C ALA A 33 -16.76 -0.63 -7.70
N GLN A 34 -17.86 -0.42 -8.45
CA GLN A 34 -17.80 -0.26 -9.91
C GLN A 34 -17.17 1.08 -10.31
N GLU A 35 -17.56 2.17 -9.64
CA GLU A 35 -16.98 3.51 -9.88
C GLU A 35 -15.50 3.55 -9.52
N GLU A 36 -15.11 2.92 -8.40
CA GLU A 36 -13.71 2.80 -8.00
C GLU A 36 -12.89 2.04 -9.05
N LYS A 37 -13.44 0.93 -9.57
CA LYS A 37 -12.79 0.15 -10.62
C LYS A 37 -12.63 0.97 -11.90
N GLN A 38 -13.69 1.65 -12.34
CA GLN A 38 -13.65 2.47 -13.54
C GLN A 38 -12.63 3.60 -13.42
N ALA A 39 -12.62 4.33 -12.29
CA ALA A 39 -11.64 5.38 -12.04
C ALA A 39 -10.20 4.83 -12.05
N ALA A 40 -9.96 3.64 -11.48
CA ALA A 40 -8.66 3.01 -11.53
C ALA A 40 -8.23 2.65 -12.96
N ASP A 41 -9.16 2.20 -13.80
CA ASP A 41 -8.88 1.87 -15.20
C ASP A 41 -8.62 3.14 -16.03
N GLU A 42 -9.36 4.21 -15.80
CA GLU A 42 -9.14 5.52 -16.43
C GLU A 42 -7.76 6.10 -16.07
N LEU A 43 -7.38 6.03 -14.79
CA LEU A 43 -6.07 6.49 -14.33
C LEU A 43 -4.92 5.67 -14.94
N ARG A 44 -5.10 4.37 -15.15
CA ARG A 44 -4.09 3.51 -15.81
C ARG A 44 -3.98 3.79 -17.30
N ALA A 45 -5.08 4.14 -17.96
CA ALA A 45 -5.10 4.42 -19.39
C ALA A 45 -4.52 5.80 -19.72
N HIS A 46 -4.36 6.68 -18.73
CA HIS A 46 -3.89 8.05 -18.95
C HIS A 46 -2.36 8.07 -19.19
N PRO A 47 -1.88 8.48 -20.38
CA PRO A 47 -0.46 8.39 -20.75
C PRO A 47 0.45 9.20 -19.83
N ASP A 48 -0.01 10.38 -19.38
CA ASP A 48 0.76 11.23 -18.47
C ASP A 48 0.92 10.64 -17.06
N LEU A 49 0.09 9.67 -16.68
CA LEU A 49 0.13 9.04 -15.36
C LEU A 49 0.99 7.75 -15.36
N HIS A 50 1.59 7.37 -16.49
CA HIS A 50 2.45 6.20 -16.57
C HIS A 50 3.67 6.29 -15.64
N GLU A 51 4.19 7.50 -15.44
CA GLU A 51 5.36 7.75 -14.59
C GLU A 51 5.02 7.94 -13.11
N LEU A 52 3.75 8.16 -12.76
CA LEU A 52 3.33 8.37 -11.37
C LEU A 52 3.73 7.23 -10.42
N PRO A 53 3.55 5.94 -10.78
CA PRO A 53 4.01 4.84 -9.93
C PRO A 53 5.52 4.86 -9.67
N ALA A 54 6.33 5.28 -10.65
CA ALA A 54 7.77 5.42 -10.48
C ALA A 54 8.09 6.60 -9.56
N MET A 55 7.50 7.77 -9.81
CA MET A 55 7.66 8.95 -8.97
C MET A 55 7.26 8.72 -7.51
N LEU A 56 6.14 8.04 -7.26
CA LEU A 56 5.65 7.77 -5.89
C LEU A 56 6.57 6.80 -5.14
N ARG A 57 7.18 5.84 -5.85
CA ARG A 57 8.19 4.95 -5.28
C ARG A 57 9.44 5.74 -4.90
N ASP A 58 9.93 6.61 -5.77
CA ASP A 58 11.14 7.41 -5.52
C ASP A 58 10.92 8.38 -4.36
N TYR A 59 9.79 9.08 -4.34
CA TYR A 59 9.37 9.90 -3.20
C TYR A 59 9.34 9.09 -1.88
N GLY A 60 8.82 7.86 -1.93
CA GLY A 60 8.82 6.97 -0.78
C GLY A 60 10.23 6.60 -0.31
N ASN A 61 11.18 6.44 -1.23
CA ASN A 61 12.58 6.15 -0.93
C ASN A 61 13.24 7.36 -0.26
N GLU A 62 13.16 8.54 -0.88
CA GLU A 62 13.73 9.80 -0.37
C GLU A 62 13.22 10.13 1.04
N ARG A 63 11.93 9.90 1.28
CA ARG A 63 11.34 10.10 2.61
C ARG A 63 11.93 9.15 3.65
N ARG A 64 12.15 7.88 3.31
CA ARG A 64 12.76 6.90 4.23
C ARG A 64 14.22 7.26 4.52
N GLU A 65 14.97 7.66 3.50
CA GLU A 65 16.35 8.13 3.65
C GLU A 65 16.43 9.35 4.56
N SER A 66 15.55 10.34 4.33
CA SER A 66 15.46 11.55 5.16
C SER A 66 15.13 11.23 6.62
N MET A 67 14.22 10.29 6.88
CA MET A 67 13.90 9.87 8.25
C MET A 67 15.04 9.08 8.90
N SER A 68 15.71 8.21 8.15
CA SER A 68 16.87 7.45 8.63
C SER A 68 18.05 8.37 8.95
N ALA A 69 18.32 9.34 8.08
CA ALA A 69 19.35 10.36 8.29
C ALA A 69 19.03 11.17 9.56
N ARG A 70 17.79 11.63 9.72
CA ARG A 70 17.35 12.38 10.91
C ARG A 70 17.45 11.59 12.22
N ALA A 71 17.31 10.27 12.18
CA ALA A 71 17.43 9.41 13.36
C ALA A 71 18.88 9.06 13.73
N SER A 72 19.85 9.43 12.88
CA SER A 72 21.28 9.13 13.06
C SER A 72 22.08 10.33 13.63
N TRP A 73 21.41 11.44 13.94
CA TRP A 73 21.96 12.63 14.61
C TRP A 73 21.47 12.73 16.04
#